data_AF-A0A259JMP5-F1
#
_entry.id   AF-A0A259JMP5-F1
#
_cell.length_a   1.000
_cell.length_b   1.000
_cell.length_c   1.000
_cell.angle_alpha   90.00
_cell.angle_beta   90.00
_cell.angle_gamma   90.00
#
_symmetry.space_group_name_H-M   'P 1'
#
loop_
_entity.id
_entity.type
_entity.pdbx_description
1 polymer ?
#
loop_
_entity_poly.entity_id
_entity_poly.type
_entity_poly.pdbx_seq_one_letter_code
_entity_poly.pdbx_strand_id
1 'polypeptide(L)' 'YVSSSGLRALLVAGKAMRTAKRDLALRSLQPQIREVFDISGFSTLFEIK' A
#
# COMPACT_ATOMS: atom_id res chain seq x y z
N TYR A 1 -4.11 10.83 -6.84
CA TYR A 1 -5.27 10.75 -5.93
C TYR A 1 -5.49 9.31 -5.50
N VAL A 2 -5.85 9.06 -4.23
CA VAL A 2 -6.22 7.74 -3.71
C VAL A 2 -7.47 7.88 -2.84
N SER A 3 -8.45 7.01 -3.05
CA SER A 3 -9.70 6.98 -2.26
C SER A 3 -9.59 5.93 -1.14
N SER A 4 -10.50 5.99 -0.17
CA SER A 4 -10.63 4.96 0.88
C SER A 4 -10.88 3.56 0.30
N SER A 5 -11.59 3.46 -0.83
CA SER A 5 -11.79 2.19 -1.53
C SER A 5 -10.49 1.65 -2.14
N GLY A 6 -9.64 2.53 -2.68
CA GLY A 6 -8.31 2.17 -3.17
C GLY A 6 -7.40 1.63 -2.06
N LEU A 7 -7.39 2.28 -0.89
CA LEU A 7 -6.65 1.79 0.28
C LEU A 7 -7.15 0.42 0.75
N ARG A 8 -8.47 0.21 0.78
CA ARG A 8 -9.04 -1.10 1.14
C ARG A 8 -8.65 -2.20 0.14
N ALA A 9 -8.66 -1.88 -1.15
CA ALA A 9 -8.23 -2.81 -2.19
C ALA A 9 -6.75 -3.22 -2.00
N LEU A 10 -5.88 -2.27 -1.64
CA LEU A 10 -4.48 -2.56 -1.33
C LEU A 10 -4.34 -3.50 -0.14
N LEU A 11 -5.11 -3.31 0.94
CA LEU A 11 -5.09 -4.23 2.09
C LEU A 11 -5.48 -5.66 1.69
N VAL A 12 -6.51 -5.81 0.85
CA VAL A 12 -6.92 -7.11 0.32
C VAL A 12 -5.80 -7.75 -0.51
N ALA A 13 -5.16 -6.97 -1.39
CA ALA A 13 -4.05 -7.44 -2.22
C ALA A 13 -2.83 -7.85 -1.37
N GLY A 14 -2.43 -7.01 -0.40
CA GLY A 14 -1.33 -7.32 0.52
C GLY A 14 -1.60 -8.59 1.34
N LYS A 15 -2.83 -8.76 1.83
CA LYS A 15 -3.23 -10.00 2.52
C LYS A 15 -3.12 -11.22 1.61
N ALA A 16 -3.63 -11.11 0.37
CA ALA A 16 -3.57 -12.21 -0.60
C ALA A 16 -2.12 -12.60 -0.96
N MET A 17 -1.23 -11.62 -1.15
CA MET A 17 0.19 -11.87 -1.44
C MET A 17 0.90 -12.55 -0.26
N ARG A 18 0.63 -12.09 0.97
CA ARG A 18 1.14 -12.76 2.18
C ARG A 18 0.67 -14.20 2.30
N THR A 19 -0.62 -14.46 2.03
CA THR A 19 -1.16 -15.84 2.00
C THR A 19 -0.48 -16.69 0.93
N ALA A 20 -0.19 -16.11 -0.23
CA ALA A 20 0.54 -16.78 -1.31
C ALA A 20 2.05 -16.88 -1.06
N LYS A 21 2.58 -16.39 0.08
CA LYS A 21 4.01 -16.29 0.40
C LYS A 21 4.81 -15.54 -0.68
N ARG A 22 4.24 -14.45 -1.19
CA ARG A 22 4.87 -13.56 -2.18
C ARG A 22 5.00 -12.16 -1.62
N ASP A 23 6.03 -11.46 -2.06
CA ASP A 23 6.24 -10.07 -1.71
C ASP A 23 5.43 -9.14 -2.61
N LEU A 24 5.00 -8.02 -2.03
CA LEU A 24 4.31 -6.94 -2.72
C LEU A 24 4.98 -5.62 -2.37
N ALA A 25 5.47 -4.93 -3.39
CA ALA A 25 6.08 -3.62 -3.26
C ALA A 25 5.34 -2.59 -4.12
N LEU A 26 5.25 -1.36 -3.62
CA LEU A 26 4.76 -0.20 -4.34
C LEU A 26 5.95 0.61 -4.82
N ARG A 27 5.88 1.14 -6.05
CA ARG A 27 6.96 1.91 -6.65
C ARG A 27 6.49 3.26 -7.15
N SER A 28 7.38 4.26 -7.10
CA SER A 28 7.15 5.56 -7.74
C SER A 28 5.85 6.26 -7.28
N LEU A 29 5.55 6.18 -5.98
CA LEU A 29 4.45 6.91 -5.38
C LEU A 29 4.68 8.42 -5.52
N GLN A 30 3.67 9.14 -6.00
CA GLN A 30 3.71 10.60 -6.00
C GLN A 30 3.82 11.12 -4.56
N PRO A 31 4.54 12.23 -4.30
CA PRO A 31 4.79 12.73 -2.95
C PRO A 31 3.51 12.89 -2.10
N GLN A 32 2.46 13.45 -2.71
CA GLN A 32 1.16 13.66 -2.05
C GLN A 32 0.48 12.34 -1.63
N ILE A 33 0.69 11.27 -2.40
CA ILE A 33 0.12 9.95 -2.06
C ILE A 33 0.98 9.24 -1.03
N ARG A 34 2.30 9.44 -1.08
CA ARG A 34 3.23 8.92 -0.07
C ARG A 34 2.88 9.48 1.31
N GLU A 35 2.61 10.78 1.42
CA GLU A 35 2.21 11.41 2.68
C GLU A 35 0.91 10.81 3.25
N VAL A 36 -0.10 10.58 2.40
CA VAL A 36 -1.33 9.88 2.81
C VAL A 36 -1.03 8.48 3.34
N PHE A 37 -0.10 7.75 2.73
CA PHE A 37 0.31 6.42 3.17
C PHE A 37 1.06 6.46 4.51
N ASP A 38 1.94 7.44 4.70
CA ASP A 38 2.70 7.62 5.94
C ASP A 38 1.76 7.96 7.11
N ILE A 39 0.86 8.94 6.93
CA ILE A 39 -0.12 9.34 7.95
C ILE A 39 -1.11 8.22 8.28
N SER A 40 -1.52 7.43 7.27
CA SER A 40 -2.46 6.32 7.46
C SER A 40 -1.80 5.03 7.96
N GLY A 41 -0.47 5.01 8.11
CA GLY A 41 0.31 3.83 8.52
C GLY A 41 0.52 2.78 7.42
N PHE A 42 0.07 3.00 6.18
CA PHE A 42 0.23 2.07 5.07
C PHE A 42 1.70 1.86 4.68
N SER A 43 2.56 2.85 4.89
CA SER A 43 4.01 2.72 4.66
C SER A 43 4.69 1.69 5.56
N THR A 44 4.03 1.25 6.64
CA THR A 44 4.50 0.14 7.49
C THR A 44 4.00 -1.23 7.00
N LEU A 45 2.92 -1.23 6.20
CA LEU A 45 2.25 -2.44 5.73
C LEU A 45 2.76 -2.90 4.37
N PHE A 46 3.25 -1.96 3.55
CA PHE A 46 3.74 -2.21 2.19
C PHE A 46 5.17 -1.72 2.06
N GLU A 47 6.02 -2.52 1.41
CA GLU A 47 7.34 -2.05 1.00
C GLU A 47 7.16 -0.99 -0.08
N ILE A 48 7.72 0.20 0.12
CA ILE A 48 7.67 1.30 -0.86
C ILE A 48 9.09 1.56 -1.35
N LYS A 49 9.31 1.35 -2.65
CA LYS A 49 10.59 1.54 -3.35
C LYS A 49 10.58 2.74 -4.31
#